data_AF-A0AA87IHH4-F1
#
_entry.id   AF-A0AA87IHH4-F1
#
_cell.length_a   1.000
_cell.length_b   1.000
_cell.length_c   1.000
_cell.angle_alpha   90.00
_cell.angle_beta   90.00
_cell.angle_gamma   90.00
#
_symmetry.space_group_name_H-M   'P 1'
#
loop_
_entity.id
_entity.type
_entity.pdbx_description
1 polymer ?
#
loop_
_entity_poly.entity_id
_entity_poly.type
_entity_poly.pdbx_seq_one_letter_code
_entity_poly.pdbx_strand_id
1 'polypeptide(L)'
;MEVEFDWGEVKLVIDGKQKSYSLAVFTLAYSNYRFALLYESETMICVQDAHTKLIDHLGFVPSVFTYDNMRTVVKSFVGTDRKITDGMINLSNYYGFRIRLCEPRKGNQKGHVERSVEVVRRKAFSYDIAFASLEDARKRLSQTIQSLNKRIHHEKKIAHVELKEQEKATATQESLPLPFDVSEVLECRVDKYSTVMIKQNRYSVPEGNVGAWIRAKVSADAVRLFIKGELVAEHRRNWGVHQWEMNLYHYIKTFTKKKGALAQSECLSQAPNQIKKLFENHYIGKERDFLELLLYVREKNQLDNVMTAARQIEIKG
;
A
#
# COMPACT_ATOMS: atom_id res chain seq x y z
N MET A 1 16.07 16.50 16.21
CA MET A 1 14.95 15.53 16.33
C MET A 1 15.37 14.21 15.69
N GLU A 2 15.31 13.13 16.44
CA GLU A 2 15.71 11.79 16.00
C GLU A 2 14.50 10.86 15.99
N VAL A 3 14.37 10.08 14.92
CA VAL A 3 13.35 9.05 14.78
C VAL A 3 14.03 7.72 14.49
N GLU A 4 13.56 6.67 15.14
CA GLU A 4 14.00 5.31 14.86
C GLU A 4 12.98 4.60 13.99
N PHE A 5 13.45 3.83 13.01
CA PHE A 5 12.64 3.00 12.13
C PHE A 5 13.00 1.52 12.30
N ASP A 6 11.97 0.68 12.44
CA ASP A 6 12.12 -0.76 12.47
C ASP A 6 10.95 -1.49 11.78
N TRP A 7 11.23 -2.72 11.35
CA TRP A 7 10.24 -3.63 10.80
C TRP A 7 9.80 -4.66 11.85
N GLY A 8 8.49 -4.92 11.92
CA GLY A 8 7.94 -6.06 12.61
C GLY A 8 7.20 -6.99 11.66
N GLU A 9 7.18 -8.28 11.96
CA GLU A 9 6.28 -9.22 11.28
C GLU A 9 4.97 -9.37 12.08
N VAL A 10 3.84 -9.33 11.36
CA VAL A 10 2.51 -9.65 11.89
C VAL A 10 1.81 -10.67 11.01
N LYS A 11 1.19 -11.68 11.62
CA LYS A 11 0.40 -12.70 10.91
C LYS A 11 -1.07 -12.38 11.08
N LEU A 12 -1.76 -12.14 9.97
CA LEU A 12 -3.18 -11.77 9.95
C LEU A 12 -3.95 -12.70 9.03
N VAL A 13 -5.24 -12.88 9.32
CA VAL A 13 -6.20 -13.55 8.45
C VAL A 13 -6.99 -12.48 7.71
N ILE A 14 -6.74 -12.30 6.42
CA ILE A 14 -7.44 -11.31 5.60
C ILE A 14 -8.23 -12.03 4.52
N ASP A 15 -9.53 -11.75 4.44
CA ASP A 15 -10.44 -12.43 3.51
C ASP A 15 -10.35 -13.96 3.65
N GLY A 16 -10.33 -14.44 4.89
CA GLY A 16 -10.20 -15.86 5.24
C GLY A 16 -8.81 -16.48 4.99
N LYS A 17 -7.83 -15.73 4.48
CA LYS A 17 -6.48 -16.22 4.17
C LYS A 17 -5.45 -15.71 5.16
N GLN A 18 -4.74 -16.63 5.80
CA GLN A 18 -3.62 -16.29 6.67
C GLN A 18 -2.39 -15.87 5.85
N LYS A 19 -1.84 -14.68 6.13
CA LYS A 19 -0.66 -14.14 5.48
C LYS A 19 0.20 -13.35 6.48
N SER A 20 1.52 -13.39 6.29
CA SER A 20 2.45 -12.50 7.00
C SER A 20 2.54 -11.14 6.32
N TYR A 21 2.51 -10.08 7.12
CA TYR A 21 2.61 -8.69 6.71
C TYR A 21 3.75 -8.01 7.48
N SER A 22 4.31 -6.97 6.87
CA SER A 22 5.39 -6.19 7.42
C SER A 22 4.87 -4.90 8.02
N LEU A 23 5.13 -4.70 9.31
CA LEU A 23 4.73 -3.55 10.11
C LEU A 23 5.91 -2.58 10.19
N ALA A 24 5.85 -1.51 9.41
CA ALA A 24 6.80 -0.41 9.51
C ALA A 24 6.47 0.41 10.75
N VAL A 25 7.40 0.56 11.69
CA VAL A 25 7.18 1.34 12.92
C VAL A 25 8.25 2.41 13.04
N PHE A 26 7.81 3.63 13.28
CA PHE A 26 8.63 4.78 13.61
C PHE A 26 8.38 5.21 15.04
N THR A 27 9.45 5.56 15.76
CA THR A 27 9.36 6.13 17.13
C THR A 27 10.24 7.37 17.23
N LEU A 28 9.64 8.51 17.56
CA LEU A 28 10.39 9.73 17.88
C LEU A 28 11.07 9.58 19.24
N ALA A 29 12.40 9.75 19.28
CA ALA A 29 13.19 9.49 20.47
C ALA A 29 12.83 10.42 21.65
N TYR A 30 12.47 11.67 21.36
CA TYR A 30 12.11 12.65 22.40
C TYR A 30 10.67 12.48 22.89
N SER A 31 9.69 12.48 22.00
CA SER A 31 8.27 12.41 22.40
C SER A 31 7.77 10.99 22.68
N ASN A 32 8.51 9.95 22.27
CA ASN A 32 8.03 8.56 22.20
C ASN A 32 6.74 8.43 21.37
N TYR A 33 6.49 9.39 20.48
CA TYR A 33 5.41 9.38 19.51
C TYR A 33 5.66 8.29 18.48
N ARG A 34 4.63 7.50 18.20
CA ARG A 34 4.71 6.37 17.28
C ARG A 34 3.93 6.63 16.02
N PHE A 35 4.45 6.13 14.91
CA PHE A 35 3.72 6.06 13.64
C PHE A 35 3.99 4.68 13.05
N ALA A 36 2.99 4.05 12.47
CA ALA A 36 3.18 2.74 11.86
C ALA A 36 2.25 2.50 10.69
N LEU A 37 2.74 1.71 9.74
CA LEU A 37 2.07 1.35 8.50
C LEU A 37 2.22 -0.15 8.25
N LEU A 38 1.23 -0.71 7.55
CA LEU A 38 1.16 -2.14 7.25
C LEU A 38 1.36 -2.38 5.76
N TYR A 39 2.36 -3.19 5.42
CA TYR A 39 2.77 -3.53 4.06
C TYR A 39 2.77 -5.04 3.85
N GLU A 40 2.75 -5.45 2.57
CA GLU A 40 2.87 -6.85 2.17
C GLU A 40 4.33 -7.25 1.87
N SER A 41 5.28 -6.32 1.99
CA SER A 41 6.71 -6.52 1.71
C SER A 41 7.57 -5.45 2.37
N GLU A 42 8.86 -5.74 2.56
CA GLU A 42 9.87 -4.84 3.14
C GLU A 42 10.81 -4.25 2.09
N THR A 43 10.47 -4.34 0.79
CA THR A 43 11.35 -3.83 -0.27
C THR A 43 11.65 -2.33 -0.12
N MET A 44 12.69 -1.85 -0.80
CA MET A 44 13.09 -0.44 -0.81
C MET A 44 11.91 0.52 -1.07
N ILE A 45 11.02 0.17 -2.01
CA ILE A 45 9.83 0.96 -2.32
C ILE A 45 8.92 1.10 -1.08
N CYS A 46 8.72 0.03 -0.31
CA CYS A 46 7.92 0.11 0.94
C CYS A 46 8.63 0.97 1.99
N VAL A 47 9.96 0.87 2.12
CA VAL A 47 10.73 1.68 3.07
C VAL A 47 10.59 3.17 2.71
N GLN A 48 10.87 3.55 1.47
CA GLN A 48 10.77 4.94 1.03
C GLN A 48 9.34 5.49 1.13
N ASP A 49 8.32 4.66 0.84
CA ASP A 49 6.90 5.03 0.96
C ASP A 49 6.52 5.27 2.42
N ALA A 50 6.98 4.41 3.33
CA ALA A 50 6.73 4.58 4.76
C ALA A 50 7.35 5.87 5.32
N HIS A 51 8.56 6.22 4.87
CA HIS A 51 9.24 7.46 5.28
C HIS A 51 8.56 8.69 4.71
N THR A 52 8.18 8.65 3.43
CA THR A 52 7.45 9.73 2.76
C THR A 52 6.13 10.01 3.48
N LYS A 53 5.36 8.95 3.78
CA LYS A 53 4.09 9.04 4.53
C LYS A 53 4.29 9.53 5.97
N LEU A 54 5.38 9.13 6.65
CA LEU A 54 5.70 9.67 7.98
C LEU A 54 5.97 11.17 7.92
N ILE A 55 6.84 11.61 7.02
CA ILE A 55 7.28 13.00 6.93
C ILE A 55 6.08 13.91 6.62
N ASP A 56 5.23 13.49 5.69
CA ASP A 56 3.96 14.17 5.39
C ASP A 56 3.05 14.24 6.63
N HIS A 57 2.88 13.11 7.35
CA HIS A 57 2.08 13.05 8.57
C HIS A 57 2.62 13.92 9.72
N LEU A 58 3.94 13.98 9.90
CA LEU A 58 4.57 14.83 10.92
C LEU A 58 4.41 16.32 10.59
N GLY A 59 4.42 16.67 9.30
CA GLY A 59 4.44 18.06 8.87
C GLY A 59 5.79 18.74 9.13
N PHE A 60 6.87 17.96 9.29
CA PHE A 60 8.27 18.40 9.35
C PHE A 60 9.19 17.21 9.06
N VAL A 61 10.47 17.47 8.73
CA VAL A 61 11.48 16.43 8.51
C VAL A 61 12.30 16.20 9.79
N PRO A 62 12.32 14.99 10.37
CA PRO A 62 13.27 14.65 11.43
C PRO A 62 14.72 14.78 10.95
N SER A 63 15.57 15.42 11.75
CA SER A 63 16.98 15.67 11.38
C SER A 63 17.83 14.40 11.25
N VAL A 64 17.47 13.32 11.96
CA VAL A 64 18.18 12.05 11.96
C VAL A 64 17.18 10.91 11.94
N PHE A 65 17.37 9.97 11.02
CA PHE A 65 16.71 8.66 11.04
C PHE A 65 17.72 7.60 11.45
N THR A 66 17.35 6.82 12.45
CA THR A 66 18.15 5.74 13.02
C THR A 66 17.59 4.38 12.62
N TYR A 67 18.48 3.48 12.21
CA TYR A 67 18.13 2.17 11.66
C TYR A 67 18.99 1.08 12.27
N ASP A 68 18.42 -0.13 12.42
CA ASP A 68 19.25 -1.34 12.51
C ASP A 68 19.90 -1.66 11.15
N ASN A 69 20.81 -2.63 11.12
CA ASN A 69 21.58 -3.04 9.95
C ASN A 69 20.76 -3.88 8.94
N MET A 70 19.52 -3.45 8.68
CA MET A 70 18.62 -4.10 7.73
C MET A 70 19.10 -3.93 6.29
N ARG A 71 18.94 -4.98 5.47
CA ARG A 71 19.46 -5.04 4.09
C ARG A 71 18.91 -3.95 3.16
N THR A 72 17.73 -3.42 3.47
CA THR A 72 17.10 -2.33 2.73
C THR A 72 17.81 -1.00 2.97
N VAL A 73 18.46 -0.82 4.11
CA VAL A 73 19.22 0.39 4.45
C VAL A 73 20.72 0.20 4.20
N VAL A 74 21.24 -1.00 4.47
CA VAL A 74 22.68 -1.31 4.38
C VAL A 74 22.96 -2.30 3.25
N LYS A 75 23.79 -1.89 2.28
CA LYS A 75 24.51 -2.78 1.36
C LYS A 75 25.66 -3.44 2.10
N SER A 76 25.69 -4.77 2.13
CA SER A 76 26.87 -5.52 2.56
C SER A 76 27.85 -5.66 1.40
N PHE A 77 29.07 -5.15 1.55
CA PHE A 77 30.23 -5.59 0.77
C PHE A 77 31.13 -6.47 1.65
N VAL A 78 31.99 -7.25 1.01
CA VAL A 78 32.95 -8.15 1.67
C VAL A 78 33.77 -7.36 2.71
N GLY A 79 33.69 -7.75 4.00
CA GLY A 79 34.42 -7.12 5.10
C GLY A 79 33.52 -6.44 6.15
N THR A 80 34.06 -5.43 6.85
CA THR A 80 33.38 -4.66 7.92
C THR A 80 32.76 -3.35 7.43
N ASP A 81 33.01 -2.94 6.19
CA ASP A 81 32.53 -1.67 5.64
C ASP A 81 31.04 -1.76 5.24
N ARG A 82 30.22 -0.99 5.97
CA ARG A 82 28.79 -0.87 5.73
C ARG A 82 28.52 0.33 4.85
N LYS A 83 27.94 0.11 3.67
CA LYS A 83 27.51 1.20 2.78
C LYS A 83 25.99 1.33 2.81
N ILE A 84 25.49 2.56 2.86
CA ILE A 84 24.04 2.81 2.75
C ILE A 84 23.60 2.50 1.31
N THR A 85 22.39 1.98 1.15
CA THR A 85 21.78 1.74 -0.18
C THR A 85 21.49 3.05 -0.92
N ASP A 86 21.63 3.04 -2.24
CA ASP A 86 21.42 4.26 -3.06
C ASP A 86 20.00 4.81 -2.91
N GLY A 87 19.00 3.92 -2.75
CA GLY A 87 17.61 4.33 -2.49
C GLY A 87 17.45 5.14 -1.21
N MET A 88 18.15 4.77 -0.13
CA MET A 88 18.11 5.53 1.12
C MET A 88 18.93 6.81 1.03
N ILE A 89 20.09 6.79 0.34
CA ILE A 89 20.88 8.01 0.08
C ILE A 89 20.04 9.03 -0.70
N ASN A 90 19.34 8.60 -1.75
CA ASN A 90 18.49 9.49 -2.56
C ASN A 90 17.37 10.10 -1.74
N LEU A 91 16.71 9.30 -0.89
CA LEU A 91 15.65 9.78 0.00
C LEU A 91 16.18 10.78 1.04
N SER A 92 17.32 10.45 1.66
CA SER A 92 18.02 11.31 2.62
C SER A 92 18.44 12.64 2.01
N ASN A 93 18.98 12.64 0.80
CA ASN A 93 19.34 13.86 0.07
C ASN A 93 18.12 14.69 -0.32
N TYR A 94 17.02 14.05 -0.73
CA TYR A 94 15.80 14.75 -1.12
C TYR A 94 15.15 15.51 0.05
N TYR A 95 15.09 14.87 1.22
CA TYR A 95 14.48 15.45 2.42
C TYR A 95 15.47 16.17 3.34
N GLY A 96 16.78 16.01 3.14
CA GLY A 96 17.82 16.64 3.95
C GLY A 96 18.05 16.04 5.34
N PHE A 97 17.60 14.80 5.61
CA PHE A 97 17.84 14.13 6.90
C PHE A 97 19.14 13.30 6.89
N ARG A 98 19.75 13.08 8.06
CA ARG A 98 20.92 12.21 8.21
C ARG A 98 20.51 10.77 8.53
N ILE A 99 21.24 9.80 8.00
CA ILE A 99 21.07 8.37 8.31
C ILE A 99 22.07 7.97 9.39
N ARG A 100 21.60 7.36 10.47
CA ARG A 100 22.41 6.76 11.52
C ARG A 100 22.15 5.26 11.59
N LEU A 101 23.21 4.47 11.64
CA LEU A 101 23.12 3.02 11.84
C LEU A 101 23.44 2.67 13.30
N CYS A 102 22.69 1.76 13.89
CA CYS A 102 22.96 1.25 15.22
C CYS A 102 24.30 0.48 15.27
N GLU A 103 25.09 0.75 16.30
CA GLU A 103 26.35 0.03 16.55
C GLU A 103 26.07 -1.45 16.87
N PRO A 104 26.80 -2.39 16.26
CA PRO A 104 26.66 -3.80 16.59
C PRO A 104 27.11 -4.03 18.04
N ARG A 105 26.27 -4.68 18.86
CA ARG A 105 26.52 -5.14 20.25
C ARG A 105 26.21 -4.17 21.40
N LYS A 106 25.54 -3.03 21.19
CA LYS A 106 24.96 -2.23 22.29
C LYS A 106 23.48 -2.56 22.54
N GLY A 107 23.22 -3.73 23.10
CA GLY A 107 21.86 -4.17 23.49
C GLY A 107 21.13 -3.21 24.44
N ASN A 108 21.87 -2.42 25.24
CA ASN A 108 21.29 -1.45 26.18
C ASN A 108 20.60 -0.25 25.51
N GLN A 109 20.95 0.11 24.27
CA GLN A 109 20.24 1.16 23.52
C GLN A 109 18.96 0.65 22.84
N LYS A 110 18.86 -0.67 22.64
CA LYS A 110 17.78 -1.34 21.91
C LYS A 110 16.46 -1.47 22.70
N GLY A 111 16.51 -1.23 24.02
CA GLY A 111 15.39 -1.43 24.93
C GLY A 111 14.16 -0.55 24.72
N HIS A 112 14.26 0.55 23.95
CA HIS A 112 13.10 1.41 23.66
C HIS A 112 12.33 1.02 22.39
N VAL A 113 12.96 0.36 21.42
CA VAL A 113 12.38 0.15 20.07
C VAL A 113 11.98 -1.27 19.76
N GLU A 114 12.71 -2.29 20.25
CA GLU A 114 12.15 -3.65 20.32
C GLU A 114 10.81 -3.61 21.10
N ARG A 115 10.71 -2.72 22.10
CA ARG A 115 9.46 -2.42 22.80
C ARG A 115 8.41 -1.75 21.91
N SER A 116 8.76 -0.88 20.97
CA SER A 116 7.76 -0.12 20.22
C SER A 116 7.09 -0.94 19.13
N VAL A 117 7.86 -1.73 18.35
CA VAL A 117 7.28 -2.69 17.40
C VAL A 117 6.39 -3.68 18.13
N GLU A 118 6.88 -4.28 19.22
CA GLU A 118 6.13 -5.24 20.01
C GLU A 118 4.87 -4.62 20.62
N VAL A 119 4.95 -3.41 21.19
CA VAL A 119 3.80 -2.70 21.76
C VAL A 119 2.74 -2.42 20.69
N VAL A 120 3.13 -1.89 19.53
CA VAL A 120 2.19 -1.59 18.44
C VAL A 120 1.55 -2.88 17.94
N ARG A 121 2.35 -3.89 17.63
CA ARG A 121 1.86 -5.21 17.18
C ARG A 121 0.88 -5.81 18.18
N ARG A 122 1.26 -5.89 19.45
CA ARG A 122 0.42 -6.48 20.50
C ARG A 122 -0.87 -5.70 20.67
N LYS A 123 -0.80 -4.37 20.74
CA LYS A 123 -2.01 -3.56 20.95
C LYS A 123 -2.95 -3.54 19.75
N ALA A 124 -2.42 -3.60 18.54
CA ALA A 124 -3.24 -3.58 17.34
C ALA A 124 -3.86 -4.96 17.04
N PHE A 125 -3.07 -6.04 17.22
CA PHE A 125 -3.35 -7.35 16.61
C PHE A 125 -3.22 -8.56 17.54
N SER A 126 -3.15 -8.42 18.88
CA SER A 126 -3.13 -9.61 19.76
C SER A 126 -4.48 -10.27 19.95
N TYR A 127 -5.57 -9.49 19.86
CA TYR A 127 -6.94 -9.97 20.09
C TYR A 127 -7.66 -10.24 18.77
N ASP A 128 -7.61 -9.26 17.86
CA ASP A 128 -8.26 -9.33 16.56
C ASP A 128 -7.18 -9.47 15.48
N ILE A 129 -7.09 -10.67 14.90
CA ILE A 129 -6.17 -10.97 13.78
C ILE A 129 -6.90 -11.18 12.45
N ALA A 130 -8.23 -11.24 12.47
CA ALA A 130 -9.06 -11.51 11.30
C ALA A 130 -9.75 -10.22 10.80
N PHE A 131 -9.60 -9.93 9.51
CA PHE A 131 -10.13 -8.73 8.87
C PHE A 131 -10.74 -9.06 7.50
N ALA A 132 -11.77 -8.31 7.08
CA ALA A 132 -12.36 -8.48 5.76
C ALA A 132 -11.44 -7.99 4.63
N SER A 133 -10.63 -6.95 4.90
CA SER A 133 -9.66 -6.41 3.94
C SER A 133 -8.38 -5.91 4.62
N LEU A 134 -7.32 -5.70 3.82
CA LEU A 134 -6.09 -5.05 4.32
C LEU A 134 -6.35 -3.62 4.80
N GLU A 135 -7.31 -2.91 4.20
CA GLU A 135 -7.67 -1.56 4.61
C GLU A 135 -8.33 -1.55 6.00
N ASP A 136 -9.12 -2.57 6.34
CA ASP A 136 -9.69 -2.70 7.69
C ASP A 136 -8.59 -2.93 8.74
N ALA A 137 -7.60 -3.76 8.42
CA ALA A 137 -6.44 -3.98 9.28
C ALA A 137 -5.61 -2.70 9.46
N ARG A 138 -5.38 -1.94 8.37
CA ARG A 138 -4.69 -0.64 8.39
C ARG A 138 -5.47 0.40 9.22
N LYS A 139 -6.80 0.42 9.13
CA LYS A 139 -7.67 1.29 9.93
C LYS A 139 -7.56 0.96 11.42
N ARG A 140 -7.59 -0.33 11.79
CA ARG A 140 -7.38 -0.78 13.18
C ARG A 140 -6.02 -0.35 13.71
N LEU A 141 -4.96 -0.51 12.91
CA LEU A 141 -3.62 -0.06 13.26
C LEU A 141 -3.58 1.45 13.54
N SER A 142 -4.12 2.26 12.64
CA SER A 142 -4.18 3.72 12.78
C SER A 142 -4.91 4.16 14.06
N GLN A 143 -6.08 3.59 14.35
CA GLN A 143 -6.83 3.85 15.59
C GLN A 143 -6.04 3.49 16.85
N THR A 144 -5.32 2.37 16.80
CA THR A 144 -4.46 1.93 17.90
C THR A 144 -3.32 2.91 18.15
N ILE A 145 -2.63 3.35 17.10
CA ILE A 145 -1.54 4.33 17.18
C ILE A 145 -2.03 5.65 17.76
N GLN A 146 -3.17 6.16 17.28
CA GLN A 146 -3.78 7.38 17.81
C GLN A 146 -4.06 7.25 19.32
N SER A 147 -4.56 6.10 19.76
CA SER A 147 -4.81 5.82 21.18
C SER A 147 -3.53 5.71 22.00
N LEU A 148 -2.47 5.13 21.44
CA LEU A 148 -1.15 5.06 22.08
C LEU A 148 -0.54 6.46 22.26
N ASN A 149 -0.64 7.31 21.25
CA ASN A 149 -0.04 8.65 21.26
C ASN A 149 -0.79 9.65 22.17
N LYS A 150 -2.03 9.35 22.56
CA LYS A 150 -2.77 10.12 23.59
C LYS A 150 -2.34 9.79 25.02
N ARG A 151 -1.53 8.76 25.23
CA ARG A 151 -1.04 8.41 26.57
C ARG A 151 0.02 9.38 27.04
N ILE A 152 0.10 9.50 28.36
CA ILE A 152 1.05 10.35 29.07
C ILE A 152 2.45 9.70 29.05
N HIS A 153 3.44 10.50 28.68
CA HIS A 153 4.85 10.12 28.75
C HIS A 153 5.29 9.92 30.21
N HIS A 154 5.96 8.80 30.49
CA HIS A 154 6.25 8.37 31.87
C HIS A 154 7.13 9.37 32.64
N GLU A 155 8.18 9.90 32.01
CA GLU A 155 9.06 10.93 32.59
C GLU A 155 8.48 12.34 32.49
N LYS A 156 8.09 12.77 31.28
CA LYS A 156 7.71 14.17 31.00
C LYS A 156 6.30 14.55 31.46
N LYS A 157 5.46 13.57 31.81
CA LYS A 157 4.08 13.76 32.29
C LYS A 157 3.16 14.54 31.33
N ILE A 158 3.50 14.57 30.04
CA ILE A 158 2.72 15.19 28.95
C ILE A 158 2.37 14.11 27.92
N ALA A 159 1.26 14.24 27.20
CA ALA A 159 0.88 13.28 26.16
C ALA A 159 1.93 13.21 25.03
N HIS A 160 2.16 12.02 24.46
CA HIS A 160 3.13 11.85 23.36
C HIS A 160 2.80 12.74 22.15
N VAL A 161 1.52 12.91 21.83
CA VAL A 161 1.06 13.79 20.74
C VAL A 161 1.39 15.26 21.00
N GLU A 162 1.23 15.74 22.23
CA GLU A 162 1.54 17.13 22.60
C GLU A 162 3.06 17.38 22.57
N LEU A 163 3.86 16.43 23.06
CA LEU A 163 5.32 16.50 22.94
C LEU A 163 5.78 16.53 21.48
N LYS A 164 5.12 15.79 20.58
CA LYS A 164 5.40 15.84 19.15
C LYS A 164 5.09 17.21 18.55
N GLU A 165 3.99 17.86 18.95
CA GLU A 165 3.71 19.24 18.51
C GLU A 165 4.75 20.24 19.03
N GLN A 166 5.27 20.05 20.25
CA GLN A 166 6.39 20.85 20.75
C GLN A 166 7.66 20.65 19.91
N GLU A 167 7.99 19.40 19.55
CA GLU A 167 9.10 19.11 18.62
C GLU A 167 8.90 19.82 17.28
N LYS A 168 7.69 19.73 16.71
CA LYS A 168 7.34 20.42 15.45
C LYS A 168 7.51 21.94 15.54
N ALA A 169 7.13 22.55 16.66
CA ALA A 169 7.30 23.99 16.87
C ALA A 169 8.78 24.43 16.90
N THR A 170 9.67 23.54 17.35
CA THR A 170 11.12 23.78 17.35
C THR A 170 11.85 23.35 16.07
N ALA A 171 11.15 22.65 15.18
CA ALA A 171 11.70 22.27 13.88
C ALA A 171 11.94 23.52 13.03
N THR A 172 13.07 23.55 12.31
CA THR A 172 13.31 24.59 11.30
C THR A 172 12.13 24.58 10.33
N GLN A 173 11.38 25.69 10.28
CA GLN A 173 10.18 25.82 9.45
C GLN A 173 10.55 26.12 8.00
N GLU A 174 11.39 25.27 7.40
CA GLU A 174 11.50 25.24 5.95
C GLU A 174 10.21 24.61 5.40
N SER A 175 9.73 25.13 4.26
CA SER A 175 8.60 24.53 3.57
C SER A 175 8.94 23.08 3.24
N LEU A 176 8.10 22.14 3.68
CA LEU A 176 8.25 20.73 3.34
C LEU A 176 8.34 20.58 1.82
N PRO A 177 9.35 19.88 1.29
CA PRO A 177 9.36 19.54 -0.12
C PRO A 177 8.12 18.70 -0.45
N LEU A 178 7.74 18.70 -1.73
CA LEU A 178 6.66 17.83 -2.21
C LEU A 178 6.92 16.37 -1.81
N PRO A 179 5.89 15.54 -1.63
CA PRO A 179 6.09 14.13 -1.35
C PRO A 179 6.99 13.47 -2.41
N PHE A 180 8.04 12.79 -1.97
CA PHE A 180 8.96 12.07 -2.84
C PHE A 180 8.19 11.01 -3.63
N ASP A 181 8.41 10.94 -4.94
CA ASP A 181 7.71 9.99 -5.79
C ASP A 181 8.31 8.58 -5.67
N VAL A 182 7.76 7.78 -4.75
CA VAL A 182 8.24 6.42 -4.46
C VAL A 182 7.73 5.39 -5.47
N SER A 183 8.02 5.62 -6.74
CA SER A 183 7.58 4.75 -7.82
C SER A 183 8.72 4.31 -8.71
N GLU A 184 8.75 3.01 -9.01
CA GLU A 184 9.61 2.46 -10.06
C GLU A 184 8.92 2.66 -11.42
N VAL A 185 9.64 3.25 -12.38
CA VAL A 185 9.14 3.41 -13.74
C VAL A 185 9.70 2.27 -14.60
N LEU A 186 8.81 1.52 -15.23
CA LEU A 186 9.13 0.39 -16.09
C LEU A 186 8.56 0.63 -17.49
N GLU A 187 9.26 0.18 -18.53
CA GLU A 187 8.70 0.09 -19.87
C GLU A 187 8.30 -1.36 -20.14
N CYS A 188 7.06 -1.57 -20.56
CA CYS A 188 6.47 -2.88 -20.74
C CYS A 188 5.74 -2.96 -22.09
N ARG A 189 5.76 -4.14 -22.71
CA ARG A 189 5.01 -4.39 -23.94
C ARG A 189 3.71 -5.12 -23.63
N VAL A 190 2.60 -4.64 -24.17
CA VAL A 190 1.29 -5.29 -24.03
C VAL A 190 1.27 -6.57 -24.85
N ASP A 191 0.90 -7.68 -24.21
CA ASP A 191 0.87 -8.99 -24.83
C ASP A 191 -0.47 -9.33 -25.48
N LYS A 192 -0.56 -10.53 -26.07
CA LYS A 192 -1.77 -11.02 -26.76
C LYS A 192 -3.01 -11.14 -25.88
N TYR A 193 -2.84 -11.17 -24.55
CA TYR A 193 -3.94 -11.22 -23.60
C TYR A 193 -4.41 -9.82 -23.18
N SER A 194 -3.89 -8.75 -23.79
CA SER A 194 -4.11 -7.37 -23.35
C SER A 194 -3.60 -7.17 -21.91
N THR A 195 -2.46 -7.77 -21.57
CA THR A 195 -1.83 -7.60 -20.26
C THR A 195 -0.39 -7.13 -20.38
N VAL A 196 0.17 -6.58 -19.30
CA VAL A 196 1.61 -6.36 -19.13
C VAL A 196 2.13 -7.15 -17.96
N MET A 197 3.36 -7.66 -18.10
CA MET A 197 4.05 -8.38 -17.04
C MET A 197 4.91 -7.44 -16.21
N ILE A 198 4.63 -7.34 -14.91
CA ILE A 198 5.34 -6.51 -13.95
C ILE A 198 5.64 -7.35 -12.73
N LYS A 199 6.94 -7.50 -12.40
CA LYS A 199 7.41 -8.32 -11.26
C LYS A 199 6.77 -9.72 -11.21
N GLN A 200 6.69 -10.39 -12.37
CA GLN A 200 6.08 -11.73 -12.56
C GLN A 200 4.56 -11.82 -12.40
N ASN A 201 3.87 -10.70 -12.18
CA ASN A 201 2.41 -10.62 -12.18
C ASN A 201 1.92 -9.97 -13.49
N ARG A 202 0.69 -10.28 -13.87
CA ARG A 202 0.05 -9.76 -15.08
C ARG A 202 -1.01 -8.75 -14.72
N TYR A 203 -0.94 -7.57 -15.32
CA TYR A 203 -1.92 -6.51 -15.13
C TYR A 203 -2.62 -6.23 -16.44
N SER A 204 -3.95 -6.24 -16.42
CA SER A 204 -4.74 -5.99 -17.63
C SER A 204 -4.65 -4.55 -18.13
N VAL A 205 -4.75 -4.38 -19.44
CA VAL A 205 -4.74 -3.11 -20.17
C VAL A 205 -6.01 -3.06 -21.02
N PRO A 206 -6.68 -1.92 -21.17
CA PRO A 206 -7.83 -1.78 -22.05
C PRO A 206 -7.54 -2.31 -23.46
N GLU A 207 -8.51 -3.01 -24.05
CA GLU A 207 -8.44 -3.55 -25.40
C GLU A 207 -8.03 -2.53 -26.46
N GLY A 208 -7.36 -3.02 -27.51
CA GLY A 208 -6.89 -2.22 -28.64
C GLY A 208 -5.44 -1.76 -28.53
N ASN A 209 -4.76 -2.09 -27.41
CA ASN A 209 -3.37 -1.71 -27.15
C ASN A 209 -2.37 -2.87 -27.30
N VAL A 210 -2.79 -4.02 -27.84
CA VAL A 210 -1.92 -5.20 -28.00
C VAL A 210 -0.70 -4.86 -28.86
N GLY A 211 0.49 -5.23 -28.38
CA GLY A 211 1.76 -4.98 -29.05
C GLY A 211 2.36 -3.60 -28.77
N ALA A 212 1.63 -2.68 -28.16
CA ALA A 212 2.11 -1.34 -27.81
C ALA A 212 3.12 -1.38 -26.65
N TRP A 213 4.05 -0.43 -26.66
CA TRP A 213 4.93 -0.14 -25.53
C TRP A 213 4.28 0.90 -24.63
N ILE A 214 4.27 0.62 -23.32
CA ILE A 214 3.62 1.45 -22.31
C ILE A 214 4.57 1.68 -21.14
N ARG A 215 4.34 2.76 -20.40
CA ARG A 215 5.06 3.05 -19.15
C ARG A 215 4.23 2.62 -17.96
N ALA A 216 4.81 1.83 -17.07
CA ALA A 216 4.21 1.45 -15.82
C ALA A 216 4.91 2.18 -14.67
N LYS A 217 4.12 2.82 -13.81
CA LYS A 217 4.57 3.44 -12.56
C LYS A 217 4.12 2.55 -11.41
N VAL A 218 5.08 1.94 -10.73
CA VAL A 218 4.85 0.91 -9.70
C VAL A 218 5.22 1.46 -8.34
N SER A 219 4.22 1.74 -7.50
CA SER A 219 4.39 2.19 -6.11
C SER A 219 4.17 1.05 -5.12
N ALA A 220 4.23 1.30 -3.80
CA ALA A 220 3.99 0.25 -2.80
C ALA A 220 2.56 -0.31 -2.83
N ASP A 221 1.58 0.52 -3.18
CA ASP A 221 0.16 0.18 -3.12
C ASP A 221 -0.48 -0.03 -4.52
N ALA A 222 0.09 0.55 -5.58
CA ALA A 222 -0.56 0.59 -6.90
C ALA A 222 0.41 0.37 -8.08
N VAL A 223 -0.17 -0.08 -9.20
CA VAL A 223 0.44 -0.16 -10.52
C VAL A 223 -0.39 0.70 -11.47
N ARG A 224 0.19 1.79 -11.96
CA ARG A 224 -0.44 2.71 -12.91
C ARG A 224 0.18 2.56 -14.29
N LEU A 225 -0.65 2.38 -15.29
CA LEU A 225 -0.23 2.11 -16.67
C LEU A 225 -0.54 3.32 -17.55
N PHE A 226 0.46 3.78 -18.29
CA PHE A 226 0.40 4.99 -19.10
C PHE A 226 0.71 4.70 -20.56
N ILE A 227 -0.12 5.23 -21.46
CA ILE A 227 0.07 5.19 -22.91
C ILE A 227 0.13 6.62 -23.42
N LYS A 228 1.24 6.99 -24.08
CA LYS A 228 1.45 8.36 -24.60
C LYS A 228 1.22 9.47 -23.55
N GLY A 229 1.48 9.17 -22.28
CA GLY A 229 1.32 10.11 -21.16
C GLY A 229 -0.05 10.07 -20.47
N GLU A 230 -1.04 9.37 -21.02
CA GLU A 230 -2.36 9.24 -20.43
C GLU A 230 -2.46 7.98 -19.55
N LEU A 231 -3.07 8.10 -18.37
CA LEU A 231 -3.36 6.97 -17.49
C LEU A 231 -4.47 6.12 -18.11
N VAL A 232 -4.15 4.90 -18.52
CA VAL A 232 -5.11 3.98 -19.15
C VAL A 232 -5.65 2.92 -18.21
N ALA A 233 -4.91 2.60 -17.14
CA ALA A 233 -5.33 1.64 -16.13
C ALA A 233 -4.61 1.87 -14.81
N GLU A 234 -5.31 1.62 -13.71
CA GLU A 234 -4.75 1.57 -12.36
C GLU A 234 -5.20 0.28 -11.69
N HIS A 235 -4.25 -0.42 -11.08
CA HIS A 235 -4.46 -1.67 -10.35
C HIS A 235 -3.85 -1.58 -8.96
N ARG A 236 -4.40 -2.33 -8.00
CA ARG A 236 -3.70 -2.56 -6.73
C ARG A 236 -2.43 -3.38 -7.01
N ARG A 237 -1.32 -3.04 -6.35
CA ARG A 237 -0.09 -3.83 -6.48
C ARG A 237 -0.26 -5.20 -5.84
N ASN A 238 -0.02 -6.25 -6.62
CA ASN A 238 0.08 -7.61 -6.11
C ASN A 238 1.56 -7.92 -5.78
N TRP A 239 1.80 -8.34 -4.53
CA TRP A 239 3.11 -8.71 -4.01
C TRP A 239 3.43 -10.21 -4.11
N GLY A 240 2.50 -11.03 -4.60
CA GLY A 240 2.72 -12.42 -4.97
C GLY A 240 3.48 -12.57 -6.28
N VAL A 241 3.47 -13.78 -6.82
CA VAL A 241 4.09 -14.12 -8.12
C VAL A 241 3.10 -14.89 -8.99
N HIS A 242 3.21 -14.72 -10.30
CA HIS A 242 2.39 -15.40 -11.31
C HIS A 242 0.88 -15.16 -11.14
N GLN A 243 0.50 -14.06 -10.50
CA GLN A 243 -0.89 -13.67 -10.33
C GLN A 243 -1.38 -12.85 -11.52
N TRP A 244 -2.69 -12.88 -11.76
CA TRP A 244 -3.36 -12.07 -12.76
C TRP A 244 -4.23 -11.04 -12.05
N GLU A 245 -4.06 -9.77 -12.37
CA GLU A 245 -4.86 -8.65 -11.90
C GLU A 245 -5.66 -8.11 -13.09
N MET A 246 -6.91 -8.57 -13.19
CA MET A 246 -7.77 -8.38 -14.34
C MET A 246 -8.94 -7.46 -14.01
N ASN A 247 -9.12 -6.43 -14.84
CA ASN A 247 -10.26 -5.55 -14.76
C ASN A 247 -11.26 -5.93 -15.85
N LEU A 248 -12.47 -6.29 -15.43
CA LEU A 248 -13.58 -6.67 -16.32
C LEU A 248 -13.87 -5.61 -17.40
N TYR A 249 -13.77 -4.33 -17.06
CA TYR A 249 -14.02 -3.22 -17.98
C TYR A 249 -13.00 -3.14 -19.12
N HIS A 250 -11.84 -3.77 -18.99
CA HIS A 250 -10.84 -3.82 -20.06
C HIS A 250 -11.23 -4.76 -21.20
N TYR A 251 -12.12 -5.72 -20.95
CA TYR A 251 -12.43 -6.83 -21.87
C TYR A 251 -13.86 -6.81 -22.45
N ILE A 252 -14.57 -5.69 -22.31
CA ILE A 252 -15.98 -5.62 -22.70
C ILE A 252 -16.16 -5.94 -24.20
N LYS A 253 -15.34 -5.39 -25.11
CA LYS A 253 -15.55 -5.63 -26.56
C LYS A 253 -15.28 -7.09 -26.91
N THR A 254 -14.34 -7.75 -26.23
CA THR A 254 -14.10 -9.19 -26.37
C THR A 254 -15.33 -9.98 -25.92
N PHE A 255 -15.89 -9.67 -24.75
CA PHE A 255 -17.08 -10.37 -24.26
C PHE A 255 -18.33 -10.07 -25.10
N THR A 256 -18.45 -8.90 -25.73
CA THR A 256 -19.54 -8.62 -26.68
C THR A 256 -19.51 -9.59 -27.86
N LYS A 257 -18.32 -9.98 -28.33
CA LYS A 257 -18.13 -10.97 -29.40
C LYS A 257 -18.21 -12.41 -28.91
N LYS A 258 -17.68 -12.70 -27.72
CA LYS A 258 -17.58 -14.04 -27.10
C LYS A 258 -18.34 -14.10 -25.78
N LYS A 259 -19.66 -13.93 -25.85
CA LYS A 259 -20.54 -13.78 -24.68
C LYS A 259 -20.46 -14.95 -23.70
N GLY A 260 -20.48 -16.18 -24.22
CA GLY A 260 -20.40 -17.39 -23.39
C GLY A 260 -19.09 -17.56 -22.61
N ALA A 261 -18.05 -16.80 -22.93
CA ALA A 261 -16.79 -16.82 -22.18
C ALA A 261 -16.82 -15.97 -20.90
N LEU A 262 -17.81 -15.08 -20.74
CA LEU A 262 -17.87 -14.15 -19.60
C LEU A 262 -18.02 -14.89 -18.27
N ALA A 263 -18.98 -15.83 -18.20
CA ALA A 263 -19.33 -16.53 -16.97
C ALA A 263 -18.16 -17.30 -16.34
N GLN A 264 -17.24 -17.82 -17.16
CA GLN A 264 -16.07 -18.57 -16.73
C GLN A 264 -14.78 -17.73 -16.77
N SER A 265 -14.88 -16.42 -16.95
CA SER A 265 -13.70 -15.56 -17.09
C SER A 265 -13.10 -15.20 -15.74
N GLU A 266 -11.76 -15.15 -15.71
CA GLU A 266 -11.01 -14.63 -14.57
C GLU A 266 -11.35 -13.14 -14.29
N CYS A 267 -11.70 -12.39 -15.34
CA CYS A 267 -12.17 -11.01 -15.21
C CYS A 267 -13.44 -10.90 -14.35
N LEU A 268 -14.39 -11.84 -14.52
CA LEU A 268 -15.62 -11.85 -13.74
C LEU A 268 -15.37 -12.39 -12.32
N SER A 269 -14.53 -13.41 -12.15
CA SER A 269 -14.21 -13.96 -10.82
C SER A 269 -13.55 -12.92 -9.90
N GLN A 270 -12.72 -12.03 -10.48
CA GLN A 270 -12.06 -10.93 -9.80
C GLN A 270 -12.90 -9.64 -9.72
N ALA A 271 -14.07 -9.59 -10.36
CA ALA A 271 -14.92 -8.42 -10.30
C ALA A 271 -15.42 -8.18 -8.86
N PRO A 272 -15.76 -6.91 -8.51
CA PRO A 272 -16.37 -6.60 -7.22
C PRO A 272 -17.56 -7.52 -6.91
N ASN A 273 -17.70 -7.94 -5.66
CA ASN A 273 -18.77 -8.86 -5.23
C ASN A 273 -20.17 -8.39 -5.63
N GLN A 274 -20.40 -7.08 -5.67
CA GLN A 274 -21.64 -6.49 -6.16
C GLN A 274 -21.93 -6.84 -7.62
N ILE A 275 -20.92 -6.71 -8.49
CA ILE A 275 -21.01 -7.02 -9.92
C ILE A 275 -21.22 -8.52 -10.14
N LYS A 276 -20.50 -9.36 -9.38
CA LYS A 276 -20.65 -10.82 -9.44
C LYS A 276 -22.07 -11.26 -9.07
N LYS A 277 -22.57 -10.82 -7.91
CA LYS A 277 -23.94 -11.12 -7.47
C LYS A 277 -24.98 -10.60 -8.44
N LEU A 278 -24.78 -9.42 -9.01
CA LEU A 278 -25.68 -8.87 -10.02
C LEU A 278 -25.76 -9.80 -11.24
N PHE A 279 -24.61 -10.27 -11.73
CA PHE A 279 -24.56 -11.22 -12.85
C PHE A 279 -25.25 -12.54 -12.51
N GLU A 280 -24.88 -13.15 -11.38
CA GLU A 280 -25.39 -14.44 -10.91
C GLU A 280 -26.90 -14.42 -10.67
N ASN A 281 -27.43 -13.36 -10.08
CA ASN A 281 -28.84 -13.28 -9.71
C ASN A 281 -29.75 -12.93 -10.90
N HIS A 282 -29.27 -12.09 -11.85
CA HIS A 282 -30.16 -11.45 -12.83
C HIS A 282 -29.78 -11.64 -14.30
N TYR A 283 -28.53 -12.02 -14.59
CA TYR A 283 -28.00 -11.98 -15.97
C TYR A 283 -27.38 -13.29 -16.47
N ILE A 284 -27.53 -14.40 -15.74
CA ILE A 284 -27.21 -15.74 -16.28
C ILE A 284 -28.06 -15.98 -17.54
N GLY A 285 -27.41 -16.24 -18.68
CA GLY A 285 -28.07 -16.39 -19.99
C GLY A 285 -28.49 -15.08 -20.66
N LYS A 286 -28.23 -13.92 -20.03
CA LYS A 286 -28.45 -12.56 -20.57
C LYS A 286 -27.15 -11.76 -20.58
N GLU A 287 -26.05 -12.39 -21.00
CA GLU A 287 -24.71 -11.80 -20.94
C GLU A 287 -24.60 -10.52 -21.76
N ARG A 288 -25.38 -10.40 -22.84
CA ARG A 288 -25.43 -9.17 -23.66
C ARG A 288 -25.90 -7.98 -22.85
N ASP A 289 -27.05 -8.11 -22.19
CA ASP A 289 -27.69 -7.03 -21.43
C ASP A 289 -26.80 -6.62 -20.26
N PHE A 290 -26.10 -7.59 -19.66
CA PHE A 290 -25.12 -7.32 -18.62
C PHE A 290 -23.92 -6.50 -19.11
N LEU A 291 -23.38 -6.83 -20.29
CA LEU A 291 -22.26 -6.06 -20.87
C LEU A 291 -22.69 -4.63 -21.25
N GLU A 292 -23.91 -4.46 -21.75
CA GLU A 292 -24.50 -3.14 -22.01
C GLU A 292 -24.67 -2.35 -20.70
N LEU A 293 -25.12 -3.01 -19.63
CA LEU A 293 -25.19 -2.41 -18.29
C LEU A 293 -23.82 -2.00 -17.76
N LEU A 294 -22.80 -2.85 -17.91
CA LEU A 294 -21.44 -2.52 -17.47
C LEU A 294 -20.88 -1.31 -18.22
N LEU A 295 -21.11 -1.21 -19.53
CA LEU A 295 -20.74 -0.01 -20.29
C LEU A 295 -21.44 1.23 -19.75
N TYR A 296 -22.74 1.15 -19.51
CA TYR A 296 -23.52 2.24 -18.93
C TYR A 296 -22.99 2.67 -17.55
N VAL A 297 -22.71 1.70 -16.67
CA VAL A 297 -22.17 1.93 -15.33
C VAL A 297 -20.81 2.64 -15.41
N ARG A 298 -19.94 2.22 -16.32
CA ARG A 298 -18.63 2.85 -16.53
C ARG A 298 -18.75 4.28 -17.04
N GLU A 299 -19.60 4.53 -18.02
CA GLU A 299 -19.76 5.85 -18.64
C GLU A 299 -20.42 6.86 -17.70
N LYS A 300 -21.38 6.41 -16.87
CA LYS A 300 -22.12 7.28 -15.96
C LYS A 300 -21.54 7.33 -14.55
N ASN A 301 -20.57 6.47 -14.23
CA ASN A 301 -20.02 6.28 -12.88
C ASN A 301 -21.13 6.06 -11.81
N GLN A 302 -22.13 5.25 -12.16
CA GLN A 302 -23.40 5.11 -11.42
C GLN A 302 -23.59 3.72 -10.81
N LEU A 303 -22.52 3.03 -10.41
CA LEU A 303 -22.59 1.68 -9.87
C LEU A 303 -23.56 1.59 -8.67
N ASP A 304 -23.52 2.55 -7.75
CA ASP A 304 -24.38 2.56 -6.56
C ASP A 304 -25.88 2.69 -6.89
N ASN A 305 -26.23 3.48 -7.91
CA ASN A 305 -27.61 3.66 -8.35
C ASN A 305 -28.15 2.37 -8.99
N VAL A 306 -27.34 1.71 -9.81
CA VAL A 306 -27.67 0.44 -10.44
C VAL A 306 -27.85 -0.67 -9.38
N MET A 307 -26.96 -0.73 -8.39
CA MET A 307 -27.08 -1.70 -7.30
C MET A 307 -28.31 -1.44 -6.43
N THR A 308 -28.68 -0.17 -6.21
CA THR A 308 -29.90 0.19 -5.47
C THR A 308 -31.16 -0.23 -6.21
N ALA A 309 -31.22 0.01 -7.52
CA ALA A 309 -32.34 -0.40 -8.36
C ALA A 309 -32.50 -1.93 -8.41
N ALA A 310 -31.39 -2.68 -8.53
CA ALA A 310 -31.41 -4.15 -8.50
C ALA A 310 -32.00 -4.70 -7.20
N ARG A 311 -31.62 -4.14 -6.04
CA ARG A 311 -32.19 -4.54 -4.73
C ARG A 311 -33.68 -4.23 -4.60
N GLN A 312 -34.16 -3.14 -5.20
CA GLN A 312 -35.58 -2.80 -5.17
C GLN A 312 -36.44 -3.77 -5.99
N ILE A 313 -35.86 -4.38 -7.04
CA ILE A 313 -36.51 -5.42 -7.83
C ILE A 313 -36.60 -6.73 -7.03
N GLU A 314 -35.55 -7.10 -6.29
CA GLU A 314 -35.53 -8.28 -5.41
C GLU A 314 -36.50 -8.18 -4.22
N ILE A 315 -36.85 -6.97 -3.75
CA ILE A 315 -37.79 -6.75 -2.63
C ILE A 315 -39.26 -6.78 -3.09
N LYS A 316 -39.52 -6.57 -4.38
CA LYS A 316 -40.89 -6.48 -4.95
C LYS A 316 -41.34 -7.73 -5.70
N GLY A 317 -40.45 -8.70 -5.93
CA GLY A 317 -40.76 -10.00 -6.55
C GLY A 317 -40.87 -11.10 -5.51
#